data_AF-A0A6A5FEP9-F1
#
_entry.id   AF-A0A6A5FEP9-F1
#
_cell.length_a   1.000
_cell.length_b   1.000
_cell.length_c   1.000
_cell.angle_alpha   90.00
_cell.angle_beta   90.00
_cell.angle_gamma   90.00
#
_symmetry.space_group_name_H-M   'P 1'
#
loop_
_entity.id
_entity.type
_entity.pdbx_description
1 polymer ?
#
loop_
_entity_poly.entity_id
_entity_poly.type
_entity_poly.pdbx_seq_one_letter_code
_entity_poly.pdbx_strand_id
1 'polypeptide(L)'
;MGNEAVVFQSSDPFFSVQTDGSIFAQGDGASLDEPVQFKLTASGPHTHVWETVVQLALIDSPSPQENENEWSGDSNSQESGQNSLGLEREMEGGRERLEQKEVAHG
;
A
#
# COMPACT_ATOMS: atom_id res chain seq x y z
N MET A 1 25.40 -25.11 -16.78
CA MET A 1 24.36 -25.82 -16.04
C MET A 1 23.11 -24.99 -16.19
N GLY A 2 22.07 -25.54 -16.82
CA GLY A 2 20.92 -24.79 -17.29
C GLY A 2 20.06 -24.28 -16.15
N ASN A 3 19.50 -23.09 -16.32
CA ASN A 3 18.34 -22.57 -15.60
C ASN A 3 17.12 -23.42 -15.94
N GLU A 4 17.08 -24.63 -15.42
CA GLU A 4 15.96 -25.53 -15.70
C GLU A 4 14.70 -24.99 -15.02
N ALA A 5 13.71 -24.64 -15.85
CA ALA A 5 12.51 -23.96 -15.41
C ALA A 5 11.59 -24.91 -14.64
N VAL A 6 11.08 -24.43 -13.50
CA VAL A 6 10.00 -25.08 -12.77
C VAL A 6 8.69 -24.83 -13.52
N VAL A 7 7.89 -25.88 -13.70
CA VAL A 7 6.54 -25.78 -14.28
C VAL A 7 5.54 -25.76 -13.14
N PHE A 8 4.67 -24.74 -13.12
CA PHE A 8 3.60 -24.62 -12.15
C PHE A 8 2.25 -25.00 -12.76
N GLN A 9 1.39 -25.63 -11.96
CA GLN A 9 0.04 -25.99 -12.34
C GLN A 9 -0.92 -25.78 -11.17
N SER A 10 -2.04 -25.11 -11.44
CA SER A 10 -3.17 -25.00 -10.51
C SER A 10 -4.14 -26.17 -10.71
N SER A 11 -4.71 -26.68 -9.62
CA SER A 11 -5.82 -27.65 -9.67
C SER A 11 -7.17 -27.01 -9.93
N ASP A 12 -7.29 -25.69 -9.79
CA ASP A 12 -8.53 -24.94 -9.97
C ASP A 12 -8.46 -24.10 -11.27
N PRO A 13 -9.38 -24.30 -12.23
CA PRO A 13 -9.36 -23.62 -13.52
C PRO A 13 -9.61 -22.11 -13.42
N PHE A 14 -10.15 -21.60 -12.31
CA PHE A 14 -10.32 -20.16 -12.09
C PHE A 14 -9.05 -19.49 -11.57
N PHE A 15 -8.00 -20.26 -11.25
CA PHE A 15 -6.72 -19.73 -10.80
C PHE A 15 -5.63 -20.16 -11.78
N SER A 16 -5.07 -19.19 -12.49
CA SER A 16 -3.90 -19.41 -13.35
C SER A 16 -2.62 -19.10 -12.58
N VAL A 17 -1.52 -19.76 -12.96
CA VAL A 17 -0.20 -19.54 -12.39
C VAL A 17 0.82 -19.27 -13.48
N GLN A 18 1.60 -18.21 -13.32
CA GLN A 18 2.69 -17.86 -14.22
C GLN A 18 3.99 -18.61 -13.85
N THR A 19 4.97 -18.57 -14.74
CA THR A 19 6.27 -19.25 -14.55
C THR A 19 7.10 -18.67 -13.40
N ASP A 20 6.78 -17.47 -12.92
CA ASP A 20 7.37 -16.84 -11.74
C ASP A 20 6.66 -17.24 -10.42
N GLY A 21 5.57 -18.02 -10.49
CA GLY A 21 4.76 -18.42 -9.35
C GLY A 21 3.62 -17.46 -9.00
N SER A 22 3.46 -16.36 -9.74
CA SER A 22 2.35 -15.41 -9.54
C SER A 22 1.00 -16.08 -9.87
N ILE A 23 0.02 -15.94 -8.97
CA ILE A 23 -1.32 -16.53 -9.10
C ILE A 23 -2.33 -15.45 -9.48
N PHE A 24 -3.16 -15.71 -10.49
CA PHE A 24 -4.20 -14.80 -10.96
C PHE A 24 -5.57 -15.48 -10.95
N ALA A 25 -6.53 -14.85 -10.30
CA ALA A 25 -7.94 -15.24 -10.38
C ALA A 25 -8.53 -14.77 -11.72
N GLN A 26 -9.23 -15.66 -12.40
CA GLN A 26 -9.78 -15.43 -13.73
C GLN A 26 -11.25 -14.99 -13.63
N GLY A 27 -11.50 -13.68 -13.53
CA GLY A 27 -12.81 -13.02 -13.67
C GLY A 27 -13.95 -13.58 -12.80
N ASP A 28 -15.20 -13.23 -13.17
CA ASP A 28 -16.48 -13.53 -12.49
C ASP A 28 -16.76 -15.02 -12.16
N GLY A 29 -15.83 -15.93 -12.46
CA GLY A 29 -15.97 -17.37 -12.23
C GLY A 29 -15.56 -17.83 -10.82
N ALA A 30 -14.64 -17.13 -10.16
CA ALA A 30 -14.29 -17.41 -8.77
C ALA A 30 -15.22 -16.60 -7.85
N SER A 31 -16.35 -17.18 -7.43
CA SER A 31 -17.10 -16.61 -6.29
C SER A 31 -16.20 -16.72 -5.05
N LEU A 32 -15.73 -15.57 -4.57
CA LEU A 32 -14.86 -15.44 -3.40
C LEU A 32 -15.66 -15.07 -2.13
N ASP A 33 -16.98 -15.26 -2.17
CA ASP A 33 -17.88 -15.03 -1.03
C ASP A 33 -17.63 -16.05 0.09
N GLU A 34 -17.14 -17.24 -0.28
CA GLU A 34 -16.67 -18.28 0.62
C GLU A 34 -15.17 -18.54 0.38
N PRO A 35 -14.42 -19.04 1.39
CA PRO A 35 -13.02 -19.41 1.20
C PRO A 35 -12.85 -20.46 0.10
N VAL A 36 -11.95 -20.17 -0.85
CA VAL A 36 -11.56 -21.11 -1.91
C VAL A 36 -10.22 -21.74 -1.55
N GLN A 37 -10.12 -23.06 -1.74
CA GLN A 37 -8.89 -23.81 -1.49
C GLN A 37 -8.54 -24.68 -2.69
N PHE A 38 -7.31 -24.55 -3.19
CA PHE A 38 -6.81 -25.32 -4.32
C PHE A 38 -5.35 -25.73 -4.12
N LYS A 39 -4.91 -26.71 -4.92
CA LYS A 39 -3.54 -27.20 -4.92
C LYS A 39 -2.74 -26.52 -6.01
N LEU A 40 -1.52 -26.12 -5.67
CA LEU A 40 -0.51 -25.70 -6.62
C LEU A 40 0.59 -26.75 -6.65
N THR A 41 0.84 -27.29 -7.85
CA THR A 41 1.91 -28.25 -8.08
C THR A 41 3.05 -27.57 -8.82
N ALA A 42 4.27 -27.76 -8.34
CA ALA A 42 5.50 -27.34 -9.00
C ALA A 42 6.28 -28.60 -9.40
N SER A 43 6.64 -28.71 -10.67
CA SER A 43 7.43 -29.83 -11.20
C SER A 43 8.78 -29.34 -11.68
N GLY A 44 9.84 -29.92 -11.13
CA GLY A 44 11.21 -29.64 -11.50
C GLY A 44 11.76 -30.59 -12.57
N PRO A 45 12.86 -30.21 -13.21
CA PRO A 45 13.57 -30.97 -14.26
C PRO A 45 14.06 -32.36 -13.82
N HIS A 46 14.39 -32.51 -12.54
CA HIS A 46 15.10 -33.66 -11.99
C HIS A 46 14.21 -34.46 -11.03
N THR A 47 12.97 -34.75 -11.44
CA THR A 47 11.99 -35.62 -10.76
C THR A 47 11.43 -35.15 -9.42
N HIS A 48 11.75 -33.93 -9.00
CA HIS A 48 11.14 -33.36 -7.79
C HIS A 48 9.79 -32.74 -8.14
N VAL A 49 8.76 -33.17 -7.44
CA VAL A 49 7.41 -32.59 -7.51
C VAL A 49 7.08 -32.07 -6.13
N TRP A 50 6.68 -30.82 -6.06
CA TRP A 50 6.22 -30.17 -4.85
C TRP A 50 4.75 -29.84 -4.98
N GLU A 51 4.02 -29.94 -3.88
CA GLU A 51 2.63 -29.56 -3.78
C GLU A 51 2.48 -28.61 -2.59
N THR A 52 1.73 -27.53 -2.79
CA THR A 52 1.26 -26.67 -1.71
C THR A 52 -0.24 -26.46 -1.84
N VAL A 53 -0.87 -26.15 -0.71
CA VAL A 53 -2.29 -25.80 -0.64
C VAL A 53 -2.40 -24.30 -0.47
N VAL A 54 -3.13 -23.66 -1.37
CA VAL A 54 -3.43 -22.23 -1.32
C VAL A 54 -4.86 -22.07 -0.85
N GLN A 55 -5.08 -21.19 0.12
CA GLN A 55 -6.39 -20.79 0.58
C GLN A 55 -6.55 -19.27 0.38
N LEU A 56 -7.60 -18.89 -0.33
CA LEU A 56 -7.99 -17.50 -0.52
C LEU A 56 -9.31 -17.29 0.21
N ALA A 57 -9.34 -16.37 1.17
CA ALA A 57 -10.51 -16.06 1.97
C ALA A 57 -10.68 -14.54 2.08
N LEU A 58 -11.93 -14.10 2.22
CA LEU A 58 -12.23 -12.72 2.57
C LEU A 58 -11.74 -12.45 3.99
N ILE A 59 -11.08 -11.31 4.18
CA ILE A 59 -10.69 -10.81 5.50
C ILE A 59 -11.30 -9.43 5.70
N ASP A 60 -11.60 -9.09 6.95
CA ASP A 60 -12.00 -7.74 7.30
C ASP A 60 -10.88 -6.77 6.92
N SER A 61 -11.25 -5.66 6.27
CA SER A 61 -10.28 -4.60 5.99
C SER A 61 -9.77 -4.05 7.32
N PRO A 62 -8.45 -3.81 7.47
CA PRO A 62 -7.96 -3.12 8.65
C PRO A 62 -8.69 -1.78 8.75
N SER A 63 -9.22 -1.46 9.93
CA SER A 63 -9.85 -0.16 10.17
C SER A 63 -8.86 0.94 9.80
N PRO A 64 -9.26 1.97 9.02
CA PRO A 64 -8.40 3.11 8.79
C PRO A 64 -7.99 3.65 10.16
N GLN A 65 -6.69 3.76 10.41
CA GLN A 65 -6.20 4.36 11.64
C GLN A 65 -6.70 5.81 11.65
N GLU A 66 -7.64 6.11 12.53
CA GLU A 66 -8.00 7.48 12.86
C GLU A 66 -6.74 8.12 13.45
N ASN A 67 -6.08 8.95 12.67
CA ASN A 67 -5.07 9.85 13.17
C ASN A 67 -5.79 10.88 14.06
N GLU A 68 -5.68 10.72 15.38
CA GLU A 68 -6.22 11.63 16.42
C GLU A 68 -5.57 13.03 16.43
N ASN A 69 -5.23 13.58 15.26
CA ASN A 69 -4.77 14.95 15.07
C ASN A 69 -5.69 15.69 14.09
N GLU A 70 -7.01 15.50 14.20
CA GLU A 70 -7.97 16.47 13.69
C GLU A 70 -8.21 17.54 14.77
N TRP A 71 -7.50 18.66 14.66
CA TRP A 71 -7.77 19.86 15.45
C TRP A 71 -9.12 20.43 15.03
N SER A 72 -10.17 20.10 15.79
CA SER A 72 -11.46 20.77 15.71
C SER A 72 -11.28 22.24 16.09
N GLY A 73 -11.17 23.11 15.09
CA GLY A 73 -11.16 24.55 15.29
C GLY A 73 -12.52 25.02 15.81
N ASP A 74 -12.65 25.12 17.14
CA ASP A 74 -13.77 25.82 17.76
C ASP A 74 -13.74 27.29 17.32
N SER A 75 -14.64 27.65 16.40
CA SER A 75 -14.90 29.03 16.02
C SER A 75 -15.68 29.71 17.15
N ASN A 76 -14.96 30.22 18.16
CA ASN A 76 -15.57 31.09 19.15
C ASN A 76 -15.78 32.49 18.55
N SER A 77 -17.03 32.79 18.21
CA SER A 77 -17.47 34.15 17.89
C SER A 77 -17.52 34.97 19.18
N GLN A 78 -16.50 35.81 19.41
CA GLN A 78 -16.60 36.88 20.40
C GLN A 78 -16.70 38.23 19.69
N GLU A 79 -17.95 38.67 19.55
CA GLU A 79 -18.30 40.08 19.50
C GLU A 79 -17.74 40.77 20.76
N SER A 80 -16.88 41.78 20.59
CA SER A 80 -16.53 42.72 21.64
C SER A 80 -16.16 44.05 20.99
N GLY A 81 -16.95 45.06 21.34
CA GLY A 81 -16.92 46.38 20.74
C GLY A 81 -15.62 47.16 21.00
N GLN A 82 -15.37 48.05 20.05
CA GLN A 82 -14.79 49.38 20.19
C GLN A 82 -13.94 49.64 21.45
N ASN A 83 -12.62 49.75 21.26
CA ASN A 83 -11.88 50.90 21.77
C ASN A 83 -10.58 51.10 20.96
N SER A 84 -10.48 52.31 20.41
CA SER A 84 -9.36 52.88 19.67
C SER A 84 -8.11 53.07 20.54
N LEU A 85 -6.98 53.32 19.85
CA LEU A 85 -5.68 53.94 20.26
C LEU A 85 -4.54 52.98 19.91
N GLY A 86 -3.89 53.15 18.76
CA GLY A 86 -2.58 53.83 18.64
C GLY A 86 -1.46 52.80 18.80
N LEU A 87 -0.41 52.67 18.01
CA LEU A 87 0.41 53.58 17.21
C LEU A 87 1.45 52.70 16.47
N GLU A 88 1.97 53.19 15.33
CA GLU A 88 3.37 52.99 14.86
C GLU A 88 3.76 51.56 14.37
N ARG A 89 3.75 51.26 13.06
CA ARG A 89 4.74 51.60 12.01
C ARG A 89 6.19 51.18 12.35
N GLU A 90 6.76 50.32 11.49
CA GLU A 90 8.16 50.25 10.97
C GLU A 90 8.59 48.78 10.72
N MET A 91 8.85 48.39 9.46
CA MET A 91 10.19 48.30 8.81
C MET A 91 11.12 47.31 9.52
N GLU A 92 11.93 46.43 8.92
CA GLU A 92 12.31 46.04 7.56
C GLU A 92 13.34 44.92 7.77
N GLY A 93 13.43 43.95 6.85
CA GLY A 93 14.72 43.31 6.53
C GLY A 93 15.02 41.91 7.09
N GLY A 94 15.49 41.03 6.18
CA GLY A 94 16.66 40.20 6.52
C GLY A 94 16.61 38.69 6.24
N ARG A 95 16.71 38.31 4.95
CA ARG A 95 17.62 37.29 4.37
C ARG A 95 17.62 35.83 4.90
N GLU A 96 17.10 34.96 4.02
CA GLU A 96 17.73 33.76 3.43
C GLU A 96 18.83 33.01 4.18
N ARG A 97 18.63 31.69 4.40
CA ARG A 97 19.64 30.65 4.11
C ARG A 97 19.03 29.25 4.01
N LEU A 98 18.85 28.76 2.78
CA LEU A 98 18.69 27.34 2.45
C LEU A 98 20.09 26.80 2.15
N GLU A 99 20.56 25.82 2.93
CA GLU A 99 21.76 25.05 2.58
C GLU A 99 21.32 23.64 2.17
N GLN A 100 21.11 23.47 0.87
CA GLN A 100 21.12 22.15 0.23
C GLN A 100 22.58 21.75 0.02
N LYS A 101 22.97 20.58 0.50
CA LYS A 101 24.27 19.96 0.18
C LYS A 101 24.03 18.69 -0.62
N GLU A 102 24.01 18.85 -1.95
CA GLU A 102 24.41 17.78 -2.86
C GLU A 102 25.94 17.68 -2.84
N VAL A 103 26.48 16.47 -2.84
CA VAL A 103 27.77 16.15 -3.45
C VAL A 103 27.75 14.69 -3.86
N ALA A 104 27.48 14.47 -5.15
CA ALA A 104 28.00 13.35 -5.92
C ALA A 104 29.45 13.67 -6.34
N HIS A 105 30.28 12.63 -6.48
CA HIS A 105 31.43 12.46 -7.38
C HIS A 105 32.28 11.30 -6.81
N GLY A 106 32.69 10.27 -7.56
CA GLY A 106 32.60 10.00 -9.00
C GLY A 106 33.13 8.59 -9.27
#